data_AF-A0A2M8QKD7-F1
#
_entry.id   AF-A0A2M8QKD7-F1
#
_cell.length_a   1.000
_cell.length_b   1.000
_cell.length_c   1.000
_cell.angle_alpha   90.00
_cell.angle_beta   90.00
_cell.angle_gamma   90.00
#
_symmetry.space_group_name_H-M   'P 1'
#
loop_
_entity.id
_entity.type
_entity.pdbx_description
1 polymer ?
#
loop_
_entity_poly.entity_id
_entity_poly.type
_entity_poly.pdbx_seq_one_letter_code
_entity_poly.pdbx_strand_id
1 'polypeptide(L)'
;MTVDVINRPEAEDLHVQDVVAAGELESCNHLLDDPEALNRFYEDKGYILLRGVFDRDSVARARDEMLAVAAKMGLVEPGDPTGKWTGKPSVGGMEESDLYAGIAKRLIEDPANQAVMEKVLGEPACSVPIVQYRTYPPHSKLGTVHQDGFYSPGIQDYRPVWVSLTPCTRDMGGLALAVGQNKRGYFHNVGKPNPFPIPRDAIPAESWATTDYMPGDVLVVHPCTPHCGLANSSDRLRVSFDSRVQSAANPSAVAATVKSFTPTTVTVDADRVGEITLNIDKDSYLRPIDPGVRESFDDFVNYMKPGMRLVVVRDGERAVMLRKAAEG
;
A
#
# COMPACT_ATOMS: atom_id res chain seq x y z
N MET A 1 13.84 16.55 -11.02
CA MET A 1 13.91 17.44 -9.85
C MET A 1 14.88 16.81 -8.87
N THR A 2 15.82 17.57 -8.31
CA THR A 2 16.69 17.07 -7.23
C THR A 2 15.80 16.75 -6.03
N VAL A 3 15.76 15.48 -5.63
CA VAL A 3 15.08 15.06 -4.41
C VAL A 3 15.93 15.55 -3.24
N ASP A 4 15.43 16.52 -2.48
CA ASP A 4 16.13 17.02 -1.29
C ASP A 4 16.07 15.93 -0.22
N VAL A 5 17.17 15.20 -0.04
CA VAL A 5 17.28 14.19 1.01
C VAL A 5 17.31 14.86 2.37
N ILE A 6 16.35 14.56 3.24
CA ILE A 6 16.30 15.09 4.61
C ILE A 6 17.23 14.29 5.52
N ASN A 7 18.23 14.95 6.10
CA ASN A 7 19.14 14.39 7.10
C ASN A 7 19.23 15.32 8.31
N ARG A 8 18.33 15.13 9.29
CA ARG A 8 18.17 15.97 10.48
C ARG A 8 18.09 15.09 11.74
N PRO A 9 19.19 14.57 12.29
CA PRO A 9 19.17 13.64 13.42
C PRO A 9 18.45 14.20 14.66
N GLU A 10 18.54 15.52 14.88
CA GLU A 10 17.97 16.21 16.03
C GLU A 10 16.53 16.73 15.82
N ALA A 11 15.91 16.52 14.66
CA ALA A 11 14.56 17.02 14.42
C ALA A 11 13.52 16.27 15.27
N GLU A 12 12.45 16.95 15.69
CA GLU A 12 11.29 16.29 16.28
C GLU A 12 10.56 15.47 15.21
N ASP A 13 10.04 14.30 15.59
CA ASP A 13 9.33 13.40 14.67
C ASP A 13 7.85 13.78 14.56
N LEU A 14 7.31 13.73 13.34
CA LEU A 14 5.88 13.83 13.13
C LEU A 14 5.20 12.53 13.55
N HIS A 15 4.42 12.57 14.62
CA HIS A 15 3.60 11.43 15.03
C HIS A 15 2.21 11.50 14.41
N VAL A 16 1.57 10.34 14.22
CA VAL A 16 0.20 10.27 13.66
C VAL A 16 -0.79 11.02 14.55
N GLN A 17 -0.57 11.05 15.86
CA GLN A 17 -1.42 11.79 16.81
C GLN A 17 -1.35 13.32 16.62
N ASP A 18 -0.29 13.83 16.01
CA ASP A 18 -0.15 15.26 15.69
C ASP A 18 -0.87 15.65 14.39
N VAL A 19 -1.30 14.67 13.58
CA VAL A 19 -1.97 14.92 12.31
C VAL A 19 -3.43 15.29 12.56
N VAL A 20 -3.74 16.58 12.39
CA VAL A 20 -5.11 17.10 12.40
C VAL A 20 -5.55 17.34 10.96
N ALA A 21 -6.28 16.39 10.40
CA ALA A 21 -6.80 16.46 9.04
C ALA A 21 -8.11 17.27 8.99
N ALA A 22 -7.96 18.60 8.99
CA ALA A 22 -9.07 19.54 8.94
C ALA A 22 -9.67 19.74 7.53
N GLY A 23 -8.93 19.36 6.48
CA GLY A 23 -9.39 19.43 5.10
C GLY A 23 -10.31 18.27 4.70
N GLU A 24 -11.12 18.50 3.67
CA GLU A 24 -11.97 17.48 3.04
C GLU A 24 -11.36 17.03 1.71
N LEU A 25 -11.32 15.72 1.44
CA LEU A 25 -10.88 15.21 0.14
C LEU A 25 -11.96 15.42 -0.92
N GLU A 26 -11.55 15.94 -2.07
CA GLU A 26 -12.40 16.17 -3.22
C GLU A 26 -12.54 14.88 -4.06
N SER A 27 -13.78 14.52 -4.39
CA SER A 27 -14.03 13.41 -5.32
C SER A 27 -13.83 13.85 -6.78
N CYS A 28 -13.20 12.99 -7.58
CA CYS A 28 -12.88 13.27 -8.97
C CYS A 28 -13.61 12.34 -9.97
N ASN A 29 -14.77 11.78 -9.58
CA ASN A 29 -15.62 10.97 -10.47
C ASN A 29 -15.88 11.64 -11.83
N HIS A 30 -16.08 12.95 -11.84
CA HIS A 30 -16.37 13.74 -13.04
C HIS A 30 -15.18 13.85 -14.01
N LEU A 31 -13.96 13.48 -13.57
CA LEU A 31 -12.75 13.47 -14.40
C LEU A 31 -12.44 12.09 -14.98
N LEU A 32 -13.18 11.04 -14.61
CA LEU A 32 -12.81 9.66 -14.93
C LEU A 32 -12.77 9.35 -16.44
N ASP A 33 -13.55 10.09 -17.24
CA ASP A 33 -13.58 9.98 -18.70
C ASP A 33 -12.73 11.06 -19.42
N ASP A 34 -11.95 11.84 -18.67
CA ASP A 34 -10.97 12.82 -19.18
C ASP A 34 -9.57 12.49 -18.61
N PRO A 35 -8.79 11.64 -19.30
CA PRO A 35 -7.50 11.18 -18.80
C PRO A 35 -6.52 12.32 -18.52
N GLU A 36 -6.54 13.38 -19.33
CA GLU A 36 -5.64 14.51 -19.12
C GLU A 36 -6.03 15.31 -17.88
N ALA A 37 -7.32 15.58 -17.68
CA ALA A 37 -7.79 16.30 -16.50
C ALA A 37 -7.60 15.48 -15.22
N LEU A 38 -7.87 14.17 -15.26
CA LEU A 38 -7.63 13.27 -14.14
C LEU A 38 -6.14 13.24 -13.76
N ASN A 39 -5.25 13.11 -14.75
CA ASN A 39 -3.81 13.12 -14.50
C ASN A 39 -3.34 14.48 -13.96
N ARG A 40 -3.83 15.60 -14.50
CA ARG A 40 -3.52 16.94 -13.95
C ARG A 40 -3.95 17.08 -12.49
N PHE A 41 -5.15 16.60 -12.13
CA PHE A 41 -5.61 16.59 -10.74
C PHE A 41 -4.70 15.73 -9.86
N TYR A 42 -4.39 14.51 -10.31
CA TYR A 42 -3.52 13.59 -9.59
C TYR A 42 -2.12 14.15 -9.33
N GLU A 43 -1.50 14.76 -10.33
CA GLU A 43 -0.18 15.39 -10.19
C GLU A 43 -0.21 16.65 -9.32
N ASP A 44 -1.30 17.43 -9.36
CA ASP A 44 -1.44 18.63 -8.52
C ASP A 44 -1.74 18.29 -7.06
N LYS A 45 -2.65 17.36 -6.81
CA LYS A 45 -3.20 17.04 -5.48
C LYS A 45 -2.52 15.85 -4.82
N GLY A 46 -1.88 14.97 -5.57
CA GLY A 46 -1.23 13.77 -5.06
C GLY A 46 -2.19 12.63 -4.73
N TYR A 47 -3.43 12.65 -5.23
CA TYR A 47 -4.39 11.56 -5.06
C TYR A 47 -5.51 11.63 -6.11
N ILE A 48 -6.29 10.54 -6.19
CA ILE A 48 -7.56 10.42 -6.90
C ILE A 48 -8.53 9.74 -5.91
N LEU A 49 -9.67 10.37 -5.66
CA LEU A 49 -10.77 9.78 -4.88
C LEU A 49 -11.98 9.57 -5.80
N LEU A 50 -12.39 8.32 -5.97
CA LEU A 50 -13.54 7.94 -6.77
C LEU A 50 -14.61 7.33 -5.87
N ARG A 51 -15.83 7.87 -5.94
CA ARG A 51 -16.96 7.46 -5.10
C ARG A 51 -17.80 6.37 -5.76
N GLY A 52 -18.06 5.28 -5.05
CA GLY A 52 -18.99 4.22 -5.47
C GLY A 52 -18.73 3.65 -6.87
N VAL A 53 -17.46 3.59 -7.29
CA VAL A 53 -17.07 3.14 -8.64
C VAL A 53 -16.81 1.64 -8.72
N PHE A 54 -16.45 1.00 -7.62
CA PHE A 54 -16.27 -0.44 -7.60
C PHE A 54 -17.61 -1.19 -7.51
N ASP A 55 -17.70 -2.29 -8.23
CA ASP A 55 -18.88 -3.15 -8.31
C ASP A 55 -19.32 -3.60 -6.91
N ARG A 56 -20.60 -3.38 -6.62
CA ARG A 56 -21.18 -3.60 -5.30
C ARG A 56 -21.06 -5.06 -4.84
N ASP A 57 -21.27 -6.01 -5.75
CA ASP A 57 -21.28 -7.43 -5.39
C ASP A 57 -19.85 -7.93 -5.15
N SER A 58 -18.88 -7.49 -5.95
CA SER A 58 -17.47 -7.76 -5.74
C SER A 58 -16.97 -7.22 -4.40
N VAL A 59 -17.34 -5.99 -4.04
CA VAL A 59 -17.00 -5.36 -2.75
C VAL A 59 -17.64 -6.12 -1.59
N ALA A 60 -18.91 -6.52 -1.72
CA ALA A 60 -19.60 -7.30 -0.69
C ALA A 60 -18.93 -8.67 -0.46
N ARG A 61 -18.54 -9.37 -1.53
CA ARG A 61 -17.78 -10.64 -1.42
C ARG A 61 -16.46 -10.44 -0.69
N ALA A 62 -15.68 -9.43 -1.07
CA ALA A 62 -14.39 -9.14 -0.44
C ALA A 62 -14.55 -8.76 1.05
N ARG A 63 -15.59 -7.98 1.40
CA ARG A 63 -15.95 -7.67 2.78
C ARG A 63 -16.24 -8.93 3.57
N ASP A 64 -17.09 -9.81 3.06
CA ASP A 64 -17.54 -11.01 3.77
C ASP A 64 -16.37 -11.99 3.98
N GLU A 65 -15.48 -12.12 2.99
CA GLU A 65 -14.25 -12.91 3.12
C GLU A 65 -13.30 -12.33 4.20
N MET A 66 -13.07 -11.01 4.21
CA MET A 66 -12.26 -10.34 5.24
C MET A 66 -12.86 -10.51 6.65
N LEU A 67 -14.17 -10.35 6.80
CA LEU A 67 -14.87 -10.51 8.07
C LEU A 67 -14.90 -11.97 8.52
N ALA A 68 -14.98 -12.94 7.60
CA ALA A 68 -14.86 -14.36 7.94
C ALA A 68 -13.48 -14.69 8.53
N VAL A 69 -12.40 -14.08 8.02
CA VAL A 69 -11.06 -14.21 8.61
C VAL A 69 -11.02 -13.55 10.00
N ALA A 70 -11.58 -12.34 10.15
CA ALA A 70 -11.71 -11.67 11.44
C ALA A 70 -12.50 -12.49 12.48
N ALA A 71 -13.57 -13.18 12.05
CA ALA A 71 -14.37 -14.07 12.89
C ALA A 71 -13.58 -15.29 13.37
N LYS A 72 -12.73 -15.90 12.51
CA LYS A 72 -11.82 -16.98 12.93
C LYS A 72 -10.84 -16.52 14.02
N MET A 73 -10.47 -15.24 14.01
CA MET A 73 -9.66 -14.62 15.06
C MET A 73 -10.48 -14.19 16.28
N GLY A 74 -11.81 -14.25 16.22
CA GLY A 74 -12.73 -13.82 17.29
C GLY A 74 -12.84 -12.31 17.44
N LEU A 75 -12.48 -11.53 16.41
CA LEU A 75 -12.57 -10.06 16.43
C LEU A 75 -14.00 -9.55 16.16
N VAL A 76 -14.81 -10.36 15.47
CA VAL A 76 -16.23 -10.12 15.15
C VAL A 76 -17.01 -11.42 15.36
N GLU A 77 -18.32 -11.31 15.55
CA GLU A 77 -19.20 -12.48 15.57
C GLU A 77 -19.30 -13.10 14.16
N PRO A 78 -19.33 -14.44 14.03
CA PRO A 78 -19.51 -15.09 12.74
C PRO A 78 -20.79 -14.62 12.03
N GLY A 79 -20.64 -14.15 10.80
CA GLY A 79 -21.76 -13.70 9.97
C GLY A 79 -22.24 -12.27 10.25
N ASP A 80 -21.60 -11.51 11.13
CA ASP A 80 -21.87 -10.07 11.27
C ASP A 80 -21.25 -9.28 10.10
N PRO A 81 -22.07 -8.72 9.18
CA PRO A 81 -21.55 -7.98 8.03
C PRO A 81 -21.10 -6.56 8.39
N THR A 82 -21.36 -6.12 9.62
CA THR A 82 -21.15 -4.75 10.08
C THR A 82 -19.80 -4.55 10.75
N GLY A 83 -19.08 -5.63 11.03
CA GLY A 83 -17.76 -5.61 11.65
C GLY A 83 -17.77 -5.11 13.10
N LYS A 84 -18.84 -5.37 13.87
CA LYS A 84 -18.93 -4.99 15.28
C LYS A 84 -17.83 -5.70 16.07
N TRP A 85 -16.99 -4.91 16.74
CA TRP A 85 -15.87 -5.46 17.48
C TRP A 85 -16.34 -6.17 18.75
N THR A 86 -15.84 -7.37 18.99
CA THR A 86 -16.15 -8.18 20.19
C THR A 86 -15.44 -7.69 21.45
N GLY A 87 -14.51 -6.73 21.34
CA GLY A 87 -13.61 -6.33 22.43
C GLY A 87 -12.32 -7.17 22.49
N LYS A 88 -12.18 -8.21 21.67
CA LYS A 88 -10.97 -9.05 21.64
C LYS A 88 -9.79 -8.28 21.03
N PRO A 89 -8.61 -8.24 21.68
CA PRO A 89 -7.44 -7.58 21.11
C PRO A 89 -6.98 -8.26 19.82
N SER A 90 -6.48 -7.47 18.87
CA SER A 90 -5.79 -8.00 17.69
C SER A 90 -4.42 -8.57 18.07
N VAL A 91 -4.02 -9.66 17.40
CA VAL A 91 -2.70 -10.29 17.56
C VAL A 91 -1.58 -9.51 16.85
N GLY A 92 -1.93 -8.58 15.94
CA GLY A 92 -0.98 -7.83 15.11
C GLY A 92 -0.27 -8.70 14.05
N GLY A 93 0.40 -8.05 13.09
CA GLY A 93 1.24 -8.74 12.09
C GLY A 93 0.47 -9.62 11.09
N MET A 94 -0.83 -9.39 10.93
CA MET A 94 -1.71 -10.19 10.06
C MET A 94 -1.88 -9.56 8.67
N GLU A 95 -1.27 -8.41 8.42
CA GLU A 95 -1.50 -7.61 7.23
C GLU A 95 -1.06 -8.29 5.93
N GLU A 96 -0.04 -9.15 5.99
CA GLU A 96 0.48 -9.91 4.85
C GLU A 96 0.29 -11.43 5.07
N SER A 97 -0.79 -11.81 5.79
CA SER A 97 -1.11 -13.21 6.12
C SER A 97 -1.86 -13.92 4.98
N ASP A 98 -1.43 -15.16 4.70
CA ASP A 98 -2.05 -16.10 3.75
C ASP A 98 -3.54 -16.39 3.99
N LEU A 99 -4.07 -16.05 5.17
CA LEU A 99 -5.51 -16.19 5.46
C LEU A 99 -6.38 -15.29 4.57
N TYR A 100 -5.83 -14.19 4.07
CA TYR A 100 -6.54 -13.21 3.25
C TYR A 100 -6.35 -13.45 1.75
N ALA A 101 -5.89 -14.64 1.37
CA ALA A 101 -5.27 -14.82 0.09
C ALA A 101 -6.11 -14.48 -1.14
N GLY A 102 -5.53 -13.66 -2.00
CA GLY A 102 -6.14 -13.22 -3.25
C GLY A 102 -7.42 -12.38 -3.14
N ILE A 103 -7.88 -11.99 -1.94
CA ILE A 103 -9.10 -11.19 -1.77
C ILE A 103 -8.99 -9.87 -2.54
N ALA A 104 -7.91 -9.12 -2.31
CA ALA A 104 -7.69 -7.83 -2.98
C ALA A 104 -7.53 -8.00 -4.50
N LYS A 105 -6.80 -9.04 -4.93
CA LYS A 105 -6.59 -9.35 -6.35
C LYS A 105 -7.92 -9.64 -7.06
N ARG A 106 -8.75 -10.52 -6.51
CA ARG A 106 -10.09 -10.82 -7.05
C ARG A 106 -10.99 -9.59 -7.14
N LEU A 107 -10.87 -8.66 -6.19
CA LEU A 107 -11.63 -7.42 -6.23
C LEU A 107 -11.10 -6.46 -7.29
N ILE A 108 -9.80 -6.19 -7.34
CA ILE A 108 -9.19 -5.25 -8.29
C ILE A 108 -9.32 -5.76 -9.73
N GLU A 109 -9.15 -7.06 -9.95
CA GLU A 109 -9.20 -7.71 -11.27
C GLU A 109 -10.62 -8.19 -11.63
N ASP A 110 -11.65 -7.85 -10.84
CA ASP A 110 -13.03 -7.98 -11.31
C ASP A 110 -13.20 -7.10 -12.56
N PRO A 111 -13.79 -7.60 -13.67
CA PRO A 111 -13.81 -6.87 -14.94
C PRO A 111 -14.34 -5.43 -14.85
N ALA A 112 -15.33 -5.18 -13.98
CA ALA A 112 -15.88 -3.84 -13.79
C ALA A 112 -14.88 -2.92 -13.07
N ASN A 113 -14.18 -3.42 -12.06
CA ASN A 113 -13.21 -2.67 -11.26
C ASN A 113 -11.91 -2.45 -12.01
N GLN A 114 -11.47 -3.45 -12.78
CA GLN A 114 -10.30 -3.36 -13.63
C GLN A 114 -10.47 -2.24 -14.68
N ALA A 115 -11.64 -2.12 -15.29
CA ALA A 115 -11.93 -1.04 -16.23
C ALA A 115 -11.81 0.37 -15.60
N VAL A 116 -12.12 0.52 -14.31
CA VAL A 116 -11.89 1.78 -13.56
C VAL A 116 -10.39 2.02 -13.39
N MET A 117 -9.63 0.98 -13.02
CA MET A 117 -8.17 1.10 -12.83
C MET A 117 -7.43 1.38 -14.13
N GLU A 118 -7.91 0.86 -15.27
CA GLU A 118 -7.39 1.18 -16.60
C GLU A 118 -7.60 2.66 -16.95
N LYS A 119 -8.74 3.25 -16.58
CA LYS A 119 -8.96 4.70 -16.75
C LYS A 119 -8.05 5.53 -15.85
N VAL A 120 -7.82 5.10 -14.61
CA VAL A 120 -6.90 5.76 -13.66
C VAL A 120 -5.46 5.74 -14.16
N LEU A 121 -5.01 4.62 -14.75
CA LEU A 121 -3.67 4.49 -15.33
C LEU A 121 -3.56 5.13 -16.72
N GLY A 122 -4.66 5.19 -17.49
CA GLY A 122 -4.65 5.60 -18.89
C GLY A 122 -4.20 4.51 -19.86
N GLU A 123 -4.03 3.28 -19.37
CA GLU A 123 -3.52 2.12 -20.11
C GLU A 123 -3.97 0.80 -19.44
N PRO A 124 -3.77 -0.38 -20.07
CA PRO A 124 -4.09 -1.66 -19.45
C PRO A 124 -3.42 -1.84 -18.08
N ALA A 125 -4.21 -2.26 -17.08
CA ALA A 125 -3.79 -2.30 -15.68
C ALA A 125 -3.62 -3.73 -15.17
N CYS A 126 -2.62 -3.93 -14.30
CA CYS A 126 -2.52 -5.14 -13.48
C CYS A 126 -2.14 -4.81 -12.03
N SER A 127 -2.44 -5.73 -11.12
CA SER A 127 -2.04 -5.60 -9.71
C SER A 127 -0.53 -5.79 -9.57
N VAL A 128 0.11 -4.95 -8.77
CA VAL A 128 1.41 -5.26 -8.19
C VAL A 128 1.18 -6.35 -7.14
N PRO A 129 2.01 -7.42 -7.08
CA PRO A 129 1.83 -8.54 -6.15
C PRO A 129 2.27 -8.18 -4.71
N ILE A 130 1.79 -7.05 -4.19
CA ILE A 130 2.01 -6.54 -2.84
C ILE A 130 0.67 -6.02 -2.31
N VAL A 131 0.21 -6.60 -1.20
CA VAL A 131 -1.06 -6.24 -0.56
C VAL A 131 -0.85 -6.17 0.94
N GLN A 132 -1.52 -5.23 1.60
CA GLN A 132 -1.68 -5.23 3.06
C GLN A 132 -3.16 -5.21 3.43
N TYR A 133 -3.62 -6.26 4.10
CA TYR A 133 -4.98 -6.43 4.58
C TYR A 133 -5.13 -5.83 5.98
N ARG A 134 -6.27 -5.18 6.26
CA ARG A 134 -6.49 -4.49 7.53
C ARG A 134 -7.89 -4.78 8.06
N THR A 135 -7.97 -5.60 9.10
CA THR A 135 -9.16 -5.80 9.95
C THR A 135 -8.90 -5.13 11.30
N TYR A 136 -8.75 -3.81 11.32
CA TYR A 136 -8.18 -3.08 12.47
C TYR A 136 -9.22 -2.78 13.54
N PRO A 137 -9.10 -3.33 14.76
CA PRO A 137 -9.99 -2.98 15.86
C PRO A 137 -9.83 -1.54 16.33
N PRO A 138 -10.83 -1.02 17.08
CA PRO A 138 -10.66 0.20 17.87
C PRO A 138 -9.39 0.15 18.73
N HIS A 139 -8.77 1.31 18.92
CA HIS A 139 -7.57 1.49 19.75
C HIS A 139 -6.33 0.66 19.32
N SER A 140 -6.30 0.18 18.07
CA SER A 140 -5.11 -0.46 17.50
C SER A 140 -3.91 0.49 17.49
N LYS A 141 -2.70 -0.08 17.58
CA LYS A 141 -1.45 0.67 17.42
C LYS A 141 -1.45 1.37 16.06
N LEU A 142 -1.15 2.67 16.07
CA LEU A 142 -1.01 3.46 14.87
C LEU A 142 0.31 3.15 14.16
N GLY A 143 0.28 3.25 12.83
CA GLY A 143 1.49 3.25 12.01
C GLY A 143 2.25 4.58 12.13
N THR A 144 3.11 4.83 11.16
CA THR A 144 3.82 6.12 11.02
C THR A 144 3.25 6.93 9.87
N VAL A 145 3.49 8.24 9.89
CA VAL A 145 3.33 9.06 8.70
C VAL A 145 4.41 8.67 7.70
N HIS A 146 4.01 8.37 6.46
CA HIS A 146 4.93 7.86 5.45
C HIS A 146 4.51 8.15 4.02
N GLN A 147 5.39 7.79 3.08
CA GLN A 147 5.17 7.80 1.63
C GLN A 147 5.47 6.40 1.08
N ASP A 148 4.54 5.82 0.33
CA ASP A 148 4.64 4.45 -0.18
C ASP A 148 5.88 4.24 -1.07
N GLY A 149 6.22 5.26 -1.87
CA GLY A 149 7.34 5.21 -2.81
C GLY A 149 8.70 5.07 -2.11
N PHE A 150 8.84 5.60 -0.90
CA PHE A 150 10.08 5.51 -0.13
C PHE A 150 10.40 4.05 0.26
N TYR A 151 9.36 3.24 0.48
CA TYR A 151 9.46 1.84 0.84
C TYR A 151 9.32 0.86 -0.34
N SER A 152 9.18 1.39 -1.56
CA SER A 152 8.98 0.60 -2.78
C SER A 152 9.93 1.06 -3.90
N PRO A 153 11.26 1.09 -3.65
CA PRO A 153 12.20 1.65 -4.61
C PRO A 153 12.19 0.88 -5.93
N GLY A 154 12.23 1.63 -7.03
CA GLY A 154 12.34 1.10 -8.38
C GLY A 154 11.01 0.72 -9.03
N ILE A 155 9.91 0.56 -8.30
CA ILE A 155 8.60 0.38 -8.93
C ILE A 155 8.25 1.67 -9.66
N GLN A 156 8.13 1.60 -10.99
CA GLN A 156 7.82 2.73 -11.86
C GLN A 156 6.32 2.88 -12.06
N ASP A 157 5.85 4.12 -12.07
CA ASP A 157 4.50 4.55 -12.48
C ASP A 157 3.33 3.77 -11.87
N TYR A 158 3.55 3.18 -10.69
CA TYR A 158 2.51 2.47 -9.98
C TYR A 158 1.62 3.43 -9.20
N ARG A 159 0.40 2.99 -8.96
CA ARG A 159 -0.63 3.72 -8.24
C ARG A 159 -1.02 2.92 -7.00
N PRO A 160 -0.58 3.32 -5.78
CA PRO A 160 -1.17 2.84 -4.53
C PRO A 160 -2.69 2.99 -4.53
N VAL A 161 -3.39 1.92 -4.17
CA VAL A 161 -4.85 1.84 -4.12
C VAL A 161 -5.26 1.40 -2.73
N TRP A 162 -6.10 2.19 -2.06
CA TRP A 162 -6.70 1.88 -0.78
C TRP A 162 -8.23 1.79 -0.93
N VAL A 163 -8.80 0.72 -0.37
CA VAL A 163 -10.25 0.45 -0.45
C VAL A 163 -10.78 0.12 0.94
N SER A 164 -11.88 0.77 1.31
CA SER A 164 -12.66 0.39 2.49
C SER A 164 -13.79 -0.57 2.09
N LEU A 165 -13.94 -1.65 2.84
CA LEU A 165 -14.93 -2.70 2.59
C LEU A 165 -16.15 -2.60 3.52
N THR A 166 -16.07 -1.76 4.54
CA THR A 166 -17.16 -1.33 5.41
C THR A 166 -17.26 0.20 5.37
N PRO A 167 -18.39 0.81 5.76
CA PRO A 167 -18.37 2.24 6.04
C PRO A 167 -17.22 2.57 7.00
N CYS A 168 -16.48 3.62 6.70
CA CYS A 168 -15.36 4.11 7.50
C CYS A 168 -15.58 5.60 7.72
N THR A 169 -16.36 5.89 8.76
CA THR A 169 -16.64 7.24 9.25
C THR A 169 -15.43 7.85 9.95
N ARG A 170 -15.46 9.17 10.19
CA ARG A 170 -14.42 9.92 10.91
C ARG A 170 -13.90 9.24 12.18
N ASP A 171 -14.80 8.72 13.02
CA ASP A 171 -14.48 8.06 14.29
C ASP A 171 -13.88 6.65 14.11
N MET A 172 -14.10 6.02 12.95
CA MET A 172 -13.40 4.79 12.54
C MET A 172 -11.99 5.07 11.98
N GLY A 173 -11.64 6.36 11.86
CA GLY A 173 -10.38 6.85 11.34
C GLY A 173 -10.39 6.97 9.82
N GLY A 174 -9.89 5.95 9.14
CA GLY A 174 -9.58 6.01 7.69
C GLY A 174 -8.16 6.51 7.41
N LEU A 175 -7.96 7.07 6.23
CA LEU A 175 -6.66 7.57 5.76
C LEU A 175 -6.65 9.09 5.69
N ALA A 176 -5.59 9.73 6.17
CA ALA A 176 -5.32 11.15 5.98
C ALA A 176 -4.16 11.33 4.99
N LEU A 177 -4.29 12.32 4.10
CA LEU A 177 -3.31 12.67 3.08
C LEU A 177 -2.87 14.12 3.25
N ALA A 178 -1.58 14.39 3.06
CA ALA A 178 -1.06 15.75 2.92
C ALA A 178 -1.21 16.20 1.46
N VAL A 179 -2.31 16.86 1.14
CA VAL A 179 -2.72 17.23 -0.23
C VAL A 179 -1.67 18.15 -0.87
N GLY A 180 -1.28 17.82 -2.10
CA GLY A 180 -0.31 18.57 -2.91
C GLY A 180 1.14 18.49 -2.44
N GLN A 181 1.43 17.70 -1.39
CA GLN A 181 2.78 17.51 -0.88
C GLN A 181 3.55 16.39 -1.61
N ASN A 182 3.09 15.94 -2.78
CA ASN A 182 3.77 14.93 -3.62
C ASN A 182 4.93 15.47 -4.48
N LYS A 183 5.13 16.79 -4.51
CA LYS A 183 5.94 17.46 -5.56
C LYS A 183 7.44 17.58 -5.26
N ARG A 184 7.89 17.30 -4.03
CA ARG A 184 9.29 17.50 -3.60
C ARG A 184 10.06 16.19 -3.34
N GLY A 185 9.46 15.05 -3.64
CA GLY A 185 10.03 13.73 -3.34
C GLY A 185 9.74 13.29 -1.91
N TYR A 186 10.69 12.60 -1.26
CA TYR A 186 10.47 11.96 0.03
C TYR A 186 10.87 12.83 1.23
N PHE A 187 9.97 12.93 2.20
CA PHE A 187 10.15 13.65 3.47
C PHE A 187 10.75 12.77 4.58
N HIS A 188 11.01 11.50 4.28
CA HIS A 188 11.61 10.56 5.22
C HIS A 188 13.02 11.00 5.64
N ASN A 189 13.24 11.13 6.95
CA ASN A 189 14.51 11.59 7.50
C ASN A 189 15.53 10.46 7.56
N VAL A 190 16.48 10.43 6.63
CA VAL A 190 17.56 9.44 6.60
C VAL A 190 18.62 9.67 7.68
N GLY A 191 18.56 10.80 8.39
CA GLY A 191 19.35 11.07 9.59
C GLY A 191 18.85 10.32 10.83
N LYS A 192 17.73 9.60 10.74
CA LYS A 192 17.15 8.79 11.80
C LYS A 192 17.02 7.31 11.37
N PRO A 193 17.01 6.37 12.32
CA PRO A 193 16.87 4.95 11.99
C PRO A 193 15.48 4.64 11.41
N ASN A 194 15.34 3.46 10.79
CA ASN A 194 14.07 2.90 10.35
C ASN A 194 13.01 3.01 11.47
N PRO A 195 11.81 3.57 11.23
CA PRO A 195 11.16 3.80 9.93
C PRO A 195 11.35 5.22 9.35
N PHE A 196 12.51 5.85 9.55
CA PHE A 196 12.87 7.12 8.90
C PHE A 196 11.76 8.18 9.06
N PRO A 197 11.39 8.51 10.32
CA PRO A 197 10.24 9.36 10.59
C PRO A 197 10.36 10.71 9.87
N ILE A 198 9.23 11.21 9.38
CA ILE A 198 9.17 12.53 8.76
C ILE A 198 9.33 13.59 9.86
N PRO A 199 10.15 14.65 9.69
CA PRO A 199 10.25 15.70 10.70
C PRO A 199 8.92 16.42 10.90
N ARG A 200 8.61 16.80 12.15
CA ARG A 200 7.34 17.43 12.54
C ARG A 200 6.99 18.69 11.74
N ASP A 201 7.99 19.47 11.40
CA ASP A 201 7.88 20.74 10.66
C ASP A 201 7.95 20.59 9.13
N ALA A 202 8.07 19.37 8.62
CA ALA A 202 8.32 19.13 7.21
C ALA A 202 7.07 19.28 6.32
N ILE A 203 5.88 19.12 6.89
CA ILE A 203 4.59 19.15 6.18
C ILE A 203 3.72 20.26 6.79
N PRO A 204 3.20 21.21 5.99
CA PRO A 204 2.27 22.23 6.49
C PRO A 204 1.00 21.60 7.06
N ALA A 205 0.61 22.00 8.27
CA ALA A 205 -0.50 21.39 9.01
C ALA A 205 -1.85 21.50 8.27
N GLU A 206 -2.06 22.57 7.52
CA GLU A 206 -3.25 22.83 6.71
C GLU A 206 -3.37 21.93 5.48
N SER A 207 -2.31 21.20 5.11
CA SER A 207 -2.33 20.30 3.96
C SER A 207 -3.08 19.00 4.24
N TRP A 208 -3.32 18.67 5.52
CA TRP A 208 -3.92 17.40 5.91
C TRP A 208 -5.42 17.38 5.65
N ALA A 209 -5.86 16.44 4.82
CA ALA A 209 -7.25 16.20 4.51
C ALA A 209 -7.60 14.72 4.63
N THR A 210 -8.87 14.45 4.92
CA THR A 210 -9.44 13.10 4.88
C THR A 210 -10.92 13.19 4.50
N THR A 211 -11.61 12.06 4.40
CA THR A 211 -13.07 12.01 4.19
C THR A 211 -13.68 10.80 4.90
N ASP A 212 -15.01 10.70 4.90
CA ASP A 212 -15.69 9.43 5.18
C ASP A 212 -15.59 8.53 3.94
N TYR A 213 -15.29 7.25 4.12
CA TYR A 213 -15.16 6.30 3.01
C TYR A 213 -16.29 5.28 3.04
N MET A 214 -16.88 5.01 1.88
CA MET A 214 -17.97 4.04 1.72
C MET A 214 -17.52 2.82 0.91
N PRO A 215 -18.11 1.63 1.13
CA PRO A 215 -17.86 0.48 0.27
C PRO A 215 -18.17 0.82 -1.20
N GLY A 216 -17.21 0.56 -2.09
CA GLY A 216 -17.27 0.97 -3.49
C GLY A 216 -16.43 2.21 -3.82
N ASP A 217 -16.03 2.98 -2.80
CA ASP A 217 -15.06 4.05 -2.97
C ASP A 217 -13.65 3.50 -3.19
N VAL A 218 -12.86 4.22 -3.99
CA VAL A 218 -11.47 3.91 -4.26
C VAL A 218 -10.63 5.15 -4.04
N LEU A 219 -9.64 5.05 -3.16
CA LEU A 219 -8.63 6.08 -2.99
C LEU A 219 -7.34 5.62 -3.63
N VAL A 220 -6.88 6.38 -4.62
CA VAL A 220 -5.59 6.17 -5.27
C VAL A 220 -4.64 7.26 -4.77
N VAL A 221 -3.50 6.87 -4.23
CA VAL A 221 -2.56 7.80 -3.57
C VAL A 221 -1.30 7.91 -4.41
N HIS A 222 -0.74 9.11 -4.55
CA HIS A 222 0.56 9.26 -5.21
C HIS A 222 1.68 8.65 -4.35
N PRO A 223 2.65 7.90 -4.91
CA PRO A 223 3.74 7.28 -4.13
C PRO A 223 4.50 8.24 -3.22
N CYS A 224 4.62 9.50 -3.65
CA CYS A 224 5.20 10.61 -2.88
C CYS A 224 4.20 11.40 -2.02
N THR A 225 2.93 11.03 -1.87
CA THR A 225 2.01 11.76 -0.96
C THR A 225 2.21 11.28 0.47
N PRO A 226 2.61 12.15 1.41
CA PRO A 226 2.64 11.79 2.82
C PRO A 226 1.24 11.45 3.32
N HIS A 227 1.12 10.33 4.02
CA HIS A 227 -0.15 9.85 4.51
C HIS A 227 -0.01 9.02 5.78
N CYS A 228 -1.13 8.84 6.48
CA CYS A 228 -1.21 7.98 7.65
C CYS A 228 -2.63 7.42 7.84
N GLY A 229 -2.71 6.25 8.49
CA GLY A 229 -3.97 5.73 9.00
C GLY A 229 -4.32 6.39 10.33
N LEU A 230 -5.52 6.95 10.43
CA LEU A 230 -6.02 7.61 11.63
C LEU A 230 -6.50 6.60 12.68
N ALA A 231 -6.60 7.08 13.93
CA ALA A 231 -7.10 6.29 15.05
C ALA A 231 -8.56 5.89 14.87
N ASN A 232 -8.83 4.63 15.17
CA ASN A 232 -10.19 4.12 15.26
C ASN A 232 -10.64 4.20 16.74
N SER A 233 -11.57 5.10 17.02
CA SER A 233 -12.22 5.29 18.32
C SER A 233 -13.68 4.83 18.34
N SER A 234 -14.13 4.15 17.27
CA SER A 234 -15.48 3.62 17.15
C SER A 234 -15.66 2.30 17.93
N ASP A 235 -16.77 1.61 17.68
CA ASP A 235 -17.06 0.28 18.19
C ASP A 235 -16.94 -0.84 17.12
N ARG A 236 -16.34 -0.53 15.96
CA ARG A 236 -16.26 -1.41 14.78
C ARG A 236 -14.83 -1.60 14.29
N LEU A 237 -14.59 -2.71 13.60
CA LEU A 237 -13.36 -2.88 12.84
C LEU A 237 -13.34 -1.93 11.64
N ARG A 238 -12.19 -1.29 11.38
CA ARG A 238 -11.90 -0.67 10.09
C ARG A 238 -11.44 -1.76 9.13
N VAL A 239 -12.33 -2.20 8.23
CA VAL A 239 -12.04 -3.25 7.24
C VAL A 239 -11.62 -2.60 5.94
N SER A 240 -10.34 -2.76 5.58
CA SER A 240 -9.75 -2.17 4.37
C SER A 240 -8.59 -3.02 3.88
N PHE A 241 -8.09 -2.71 2.70
CA PHE A 241 -6.77 -3.16 2.26
C PHE A 241 -6.10 -2.06 1.44
N ASP A 242 -4.79 -2.14 1.34
CA ASP A 242 -4.01 -1.41 0.35
C ASP A 242 -3.30 -2.36 -0.60
N SER A 243 -3.42 -2.06 -1.89
CA SER A 243 -2.72 -2.72 -2.98
C SER A 243 -2.13 -1.64 -3.88
N ARG A 244 -1.63 -2.03 -5.04
CA ARG A 244 -1.02 -1.14 -6.02
C ARG A 244 -1.38 -1.66 -7.40
N VAL A 245 -1.65 -0.76 -8.33
CA VAL A 245 -1.81 -1.10 -9.76
C VAL A 245 -0.66 -0.50 -10.58
N GLN A 246 -0.30 -1.14 -11.67
CA GLN A 246 0.76 -0.73 -12.59
C GLN A 246 0.35 -1.08 -14.04
N SER A 247 1.15 -0.65 -15.01
CA SER A 247 0.99 -1.07 -16.41
C SER A 247 1.03 -2.59 -16.55
N ALA A 248 0.01 -3.17 -17.18
CA ALA A 248 0.00 -4.58 -17.57
C ALA A 248 0.89 -4.85 -18.78
N ALA A 249 1.11 -3.84 -19.64
CA ALA A 249 1.94 -3.94 -20.82
C ALA A 249 3.43 -3.93 -20.45
N ASN A 250 3.82 -3.09 -19.49
CA ASN A 250 5.20 -2.92 -19.04
C ASN A 250 5.30 -2.93 -17.50
N PRO A 251 5.00 -4.05 -16.83
CA PRO A 251 5.04 -4.11 -15.37
C PRO A 251 6.48 -3.96 -14.86
N SER A 252 6.69 -3.08 -13.89
CA SER A 252 8.00 -2.85 -13.27
C SER A 252 8.25 -3.78 -12.08
N ALA A 253 7.19 -4.23 -11.42
CA ALA A 253 7.22 -5.17 -10.31
C ALA A 253 6.54 -6.48 -10.70
N VAL A 254 7.28 -7.58 -10.73
CA VAL A 254 6.75 -8.90 -11.16
C VAL A 254 6.87 -9.91 -10.04
N ALA A 255 5.86 -10.79 -9.90
CA ALA A 255 5.97 -11.94 -9.02
C ALA A 255 6.96 -12.95 -9.63
N ALA A 256 7.72 -13.63 -8.80
CA ALA A 256 8.70 -14.60 -9.23
C ALA A 256 8.96 -15.67 -8.16
N THR A 257 9.33 -16.87 -8.60
CA THR A 257 9.74 -17.97 -7.70
C THR A 257 11.24 -18.14 -7.75
N VAL A 258 11.90 -18.14 -6.59
CA VAL A 258 13.35 -18.38 -6.51
C VAL A 258 13.68 -19.81 -6.96
N LYS A 259 14.60 -19.95 -7.91
CA LYS A 259 15.08 -21.23 -8.45
C LYS A 259 16.42 -21.62 -7.82
N SER A 260 17.36 -20.69 -7.78
CA SER A 260 18.68 -20.85 -7.20
C SER A 260 19.26 -19.48 -6.86
N PHE A 261 20.34 -19.44 -6.08
CA PHE A 261 21.04 -18.22 -5.73
C PHE A 261 22.50 -18.50 -5.40
N THR A 262 23.31 -17.44 -5.48
CA THR A 262 24.69 -17.37 -4.99
C THR A 262 24.81 -16.19 -4.02
N PRO A 263 25.98 -15.89 -3.43
CA PRO A 263 26.13 -14.69 -2.61
C PRO A 263 25.82 -13.36 -3.33
N THR A 264 25.88 -13.32 -4.66
CA THR A 264 25.72 -12.08 -5.44
C THR A 264 24.70 -12.19 -6.57
N THR A 265 24.00 -13.31 -6.69
CA THR A 265 22.98 -13.50 -7.75
C THR A 265 21.78 -14.28 -7.25
N VAL A 266 20.63 -14.04 -7.88
CA VAL A 266 19.42 -14.85 -7.72
C VAL A 266 18.88 -15.22 -9.09
N THR A 267 18.58 -16.49 -9.30
CA THR A 267 17.81 -16.96 -10.46
C THR A 267 16.38 -17.16 -10.03
N VAL A 268 15.45 -16.54 -10.75
CA VAL A 268 14.02 -16.61 -10.49
C VAL A 268 13.27 -16.99 -11.76
N ASP A 269 12.16 -17.70 -11.60
CA ASP A 269 11.15 -17.87 -12.64
C ASP A 269 10.11 -16.75 -12.45
N ALA A 270 10.21 -15.70 -13.27
CA ALA A 270 9.42 -14.48 -13.15
C ALA A 270 8.17 -14.53 -14.04
N ASP A 271 7.01 -14.23 -13.46
CA ASP A 271 5.74 -14.25 -14.16
C ASP A 271 5.80 -13.38 -15.42
N ARG A 272 5.36 -13.92 -16.56
CA ARG A 272 5.37 -13.29 -17.91
C ARG A 272 6.75 -12.99 -18.52
N VAL A 273 7.84 -13.17 -17.77
CA VAL A 273 9.22 -12.96 -18.24
C VAL A 273 9.95 -14.29 -18.46
N GLY A 274 9.67 -15.29 -17.64
CA GLY A 274 10.36 -16.57 -17.60
C GLY A 274 11.58 -16.55 -16.67
N GLU A 275 12.47 -17.52 -16.85
CA GLU A 275 13.67 -17.65 -16.02
C GLU A 275 14.68 -16.54 -16.31
N ILE A 276 15.05 -15.80 -15.26
CA ILE A 276 16.04 -14.72 -15.32
C ILE A 276 17.00 -14.84 -14.14
N THR A 277 18.26 -14.45 -14.36
CA THR A 277 19.27 -14.30 -13.30
C THR A 277 19.56 -12.82 -13.10
N LEU A 278 19.52 -12.38 -11.84
CA LEU A 278 19.74 -10.99 -11.46
C LEU A 278 20.92 -10.88 -10.50
N ASN A 279 21.71 -9.82 -10.67
CA ASN A 279 22.77 -9.42 -9.75
C ASN A 279 22.16 -8.77 -8.51
N ILE A 280 22.70 -9.12 -7.35
CA ILE A 280 22.34 -8.58 -6.03
C ILE A 280 23.58 -7.92 -5.42
N ASP A 281 23.39 -6.76 -4.82
CA ASP A 281 24.43 -5.97 -4.17
C ASP A 281 23.92 -5.31 -2.88
N LYS A 282 24.84 -4.66 -2.16
CA LYS A 282 24.55 -3.89 -0.93
C LYS A 282 23.49 -2.78 -1.11
N ASP A 283 23.32 -2.30 -2.34
CA ASP A 283 22.41 -1.22 -2.68
C ASP A 283 21.02 -1.76 -3.07
N SER A 284 20.85 -3.09 -3.11
CA SER A 284 19.58 -3.74 -3.36
C SER A 284 18.66 -3.59 -2.14
N TYR A 285 17.37 -3.34 -2.37
CA TYR A 285 16.37 -3.32 -1.31
C TYR A 285 15.85 -4.74 -1.06
N LEU A 286 16.20 -5.33 0.10
CA LEU A 286 15.94 -6.73 0.42
C LEU A 286 14.95 -6.81 1.58
N ARG A 287 13.73 -7.27 1.31
CA ARG A 287 12.68 -7.55 2.30
C ARG A 287 11.94 -8.87 1.96
N PRO A 288 12.65 -10.01 1.91
CA PRO A 288 12.07 -11.26 1.41
C PRO A 288 11.29 -12.07 2.46
N ILE A 289 11.40 -11.73 3.76
CA ILE A 289 10.79 -12.50 4.86
C ILE A 289 9.68 -11.68 5.55
N ASP A 290 10.07 -10.75 6.42
CA ASP A 290 9.14 -10.15 7.37
C ASP A 290 8.63 -8.77 6.90
N PRO A 291 7.34 -8.49 7.13
CA PRO A 291 6.81 -7.15 6.90
C PRO A 291 7.52 -6.11 7.79
N GLY A 292 8.04 -5.06 7.16
CA GLY A 292 8.65 -3.90 7.78
C GLY A 292 10.16 -4.03 8.04
N VAL A 293 10.74 -5.21 7.79
CA VAL A 293 12.14 -5.51 8.07
C VAL A 293 12.94 -5.55 6.77
N ARG A 294 13.98 -4.71 6.69
CA ARG A 294 14.96 -4.78 5.60
C ARG A 294 16.10 -5.69 6.05
N GLU A 295 16.36 -6.74 5.30
CA GLU A 295 17.45 -7.68 5.55
C GLU A 295 18.79 -7.13 5.04
N SER A 296 19.88 -7.55 5.69
CA SER A 296 21.23 -7.21 5.26
C SER A 296 21.60 -7.96 3.97
N PHE A 297 22.40 -7.33 3.12
CA PHE A 297 23.02 -8.00 1.97
C PHE A 297 24.05 -9.05 2.42
N ASP A 298 24.80 -8.78 3.50
CA ASP A 298 25.83 -9.69 3.99
C ASP A 298 25.24 -11.03 4.46
N ASP A 299 23.96 -11.03 4.83
CA ASP A 299 23.20 -12.22 5.25
C ASP A 299 22.38 -12.85 4.12
N PHE A 300 22.55 -12.41 2.86
CA PHE A 300 21.69 -12.81 1.73
C PHE A 300 21.48 -14.32 1.62
N VAL A 301 22.56 -15.09 1.71
CA VAL A 301 22.53 -16.55 1.61
C VAL A 301 21.87 -17.25 2.80
N ASN A 302 21.75 -16.56 3.94
CA ASN A 302 21.19 -17.13 5.18
C ASN A 302 19.66 -17.19 5.13
N TYR A 303 19.02 -16.21 4.48
CA TYR A 303 17.57 -16.16 4.36
C TYR A 303 17.01 -16.61 3.02
N MET A 304 17.79 -16.52 1.94
CA MET A 304 17.30 -16.90 0.61
C MET A 304 17.14 -18.41 0.49
N LYS A 305 16.04 -18.87 -0.14
CA LYS A 305 15.72 -20.30 -0.31
C LYS A 305 15.05 -20.53 -1.66
N PRO A 306 15.33 -21.65 -2.35
CA PRO A 306 14.53 -22.02 -3.52
C PRO A 306 13.06 -22.19 -3.11
N GLY A 307 12.15 -21.80 -4.00
CA GLY A 307 10.71 -21.83 -3.78
C GLY A 307 10.13 -20.59 -3.09
N MET A 308 10.94 -19.66 -2.60
CA MET A 308 10.42 -18.38 -2.09
C MET A 308 9.70 -17.62 -3.21
N ARG A 309 8.51 -17.09 -2.90
CA ARG A 309 7.76 -16.20 -3.78
C ARG A 309 8.08 -14.76 -3.47
N LEU A 310 8.64 -14.06 -4.45
CA LEU A 310 9.13 -12.69 -4.31
C LEU A 310 8.49 -11.79 -5.36
N VAL A 311 8.35 -10.52 -5.02
CA VAL A 311 8.23 -9.43 -5.98
C VAL A 311 9.63 -8.98 -6.35
N VAL A 312 9.89 -8.97 -7.65
CA VAL A 312 11.15 -8.57 -8.24
C VAL A 312 10.94 -7.27 -9.00
N VAL A 313 11.77 -6.28 -8.67
CA VAL A 313 11.94 -5.06 -9.44
C VAL A 313 13.37 -5.02 -9.94
N ARG A 314 13.58 -4.76 -11.23
CA ARG A 314 14.90 -4.81 -11.85
C ARG A 314 15.24 -3.55 -12.63
N ASP A 315 16.53 -3.27 -12.72
CA ASP A 315 17.12 -2.31 -13.63
C ASP A 315 18.23 -3.03 -14.42
N GLY A 316 18.00 -3.25 -15.71
CA GLY A 316 18.81 -4.15 -16.52
C GLY A 316 18.89 -5.56 -15.92
N GLU A 317 20.11 -5.97 -15.55
CA GLU A 317 20.43 -7.26 -14.92
C GLU A 317 20.52 -7.19 -13.39
N ARG A 318 20.23 -6.04 -12.77
CA ARG A 318 20.31 -5.86 -11.31
C ARG A 318 18.91 -5.96 -10.70
N ALA A 319 18.77 -6.65 -9.57
CA ALA A 319 17.55 -6.55 -8.77
C ALA A 319 17.61 -5.28 -7.92
N VAL A 320 16.75 -4.31 -8.20
CA VAL A 320 16.60 -3.10 -7.40
C VAL A 320 15.89 -3.42 -6.08
N MET A 321 14.86 -4.27 -6.16
CA MET A 321 14.10 -4.70 -4.99
C MET A 321 13.76 -6.20 -5.09
N LEU A 322 13.98 -6.91 -3.98
CA LEU A 322 13.39 -8.21 -3.70
C LEU A 322 12.51 -8.09 -2.46
N ARG A 323 11.20 -8.28 -2.61
CA ARG A 323 10.25 -8.22 -1.49
C ARG A 323 9.42 -9.51 -1.44
N LYS A 324 8.96 -9.94 -0.27
CA LYS A 324 7.96 -11.01 -0.18
C LYS A 324 6.74 -10.66 -1.05
N ALA A 325 6.33 -11.57 -1.93
CA ALA A 325 5.10 -11.40 -2.71
C ALA A 325 3.87 -11.64 -1.83
N ALA A 326 2.84 -10.82 -2.03
CA ALA A 326 1.47 -11.21 -1.69
C ALA A 326 1.06 -12.37 -2.62
N GLU A 327 0.20 -13.28 -2.16
CA GLU A 327 0.12 -14.61 -2.75
C GLU A 327 -0.19 -14.65 -4.25
N GLY A 328 0.19 -15.78 -4.85
CA GLY A 328 0.02 -16.17 -6.25
C GLY A 328 0.84 -17.41 -6.52
#